data_AF-A0A358KN37-F1
#
_entry.id   AF-A0A358KN37-F1
#
_cell.length_a   1.000
_cell.length_b   1.000
_cell.length_c   1.000
_cell.angle_alpha   90.00
_cell.angle_beta   90.00
_cell.angle_gamma   90.00
#
_symmetry.space_group_name_H-M   'P 1'
#
loop_
_entity.id
_entity.type
_entity.pdbx_description
1 polymer ?
#
loop_
_entity_poly.entity_id
_entity_poly.type
_entity_poly.pdbx_seq_one_letter_code
_entity_poly.pdbx_strand_id
1 'polypeptide(L)'
;MTNQIVALVFKYSVNYEIRRILYSLKKINWYKENKYYVALPMELGLFGNKVTQNSLREMVKKEFKNDHYRRISLQLSRSWKTTGQKVIPNLIEDGFKLKKYYYIYLTKYGVGGSYHLPNKIILNFQRRKNKYLIKTIIHEIIHLSIEKLIQKYKISHWQKERLVDLIVLKVYPKWKEVQKISQPDKKVDNTFRKYYPDVNKIIARLA
;
A
#
# COMPACT_ATOMS: atom_id res chain seq x y z
N MET A 1 2.08 -0.03 29.61
CA MET A 1 1.80 -0.43 28.20
C MET A 1 3.10 -0.85 27.55
N THR A 2 3.23 -2.12 27.15
CA THR A 2 4.40 -2.61 26.42
C THR A 2 4.44 -1.96 25.04
N ASN A 3 5.49 -1.21 24.72
CA ASN A 3 5.69 -0.61 23.39
C ASN A 3 5.77 -1.73 22.35
N GLN A 4 4.67 -2.04 21.66
CA GLN A 4 4.67 -3.02 20.59
C GLN A 4 5.46 -2.45 19.40
N ILE A 5 6.67 -2.96 19.23
CA ILE A 5 7.50 -2.64 18.07
C ILE A 5 7.00 -3.44 16.87
N VAL A 6 6.54 -2.74 15.84
CA VAL A 6 6.24 -3.33 14.53
C VAL A 6 7.49 -3.26 13.66
N ALA A 7 7.96 -4.42 13.21
CA ALA A 7 9.15 -4.55 12.36
C ALA A 7 8.79 -4.57 10.87
N LEU A 8 9.67 -4.00 10.03
CA LEU A 8 9.58 -4.09 8.57
C LEU A 8 10.69 -4.99 8.04
N VAL A 9 10.33 -5.97 7.22
CA VAL A 9 11.29 -6.88 6.57
C VAL A 9 11.25 -6.65 5.07
N PHE A 10 12.29 -6.03 4.53
CA PHE A 10 12.35 -5.65 3.12
C PHE A 10 12.78 -6.82 2.23
N LYS A 11 12.07 -7.00 1.11
CA LYS A 11 12.32 -8.04 0.11
C LYS A 11 12.31 -7.42 -1.29
N TYR A 12 13.25 -7.81 -2.14
CA TYR A 12 13.31 -7.41 -3.54
C TYR A 12 14.22 -8.36 -4.31
N SER A 13 13.94 -8.57 -5.60
CA SER A 13 14.79 -9.33 -6.53
C SER A 13 14.31 -9.11 -7.96
N VAL A 14 15.18 -9.39 -8.93
CA VAL A 14 14.83 -9.43 -10.36
C VAL A 14 13.62 -10.33 -10.62
N ASN A 15 13.62 -11.54 -10.05
CA ASN A 15 12.49 -12.48 -10.20
C ASN A 15 11.19 -11.94 -9.57
N TYR A 16 11.29 -11.11 -8.53
CA TYR A 16 10.11 -10.47 -7.95
C TYR A 16 9.56 -9.37 -8.85
N GLU A 17 10.39 -8.49 -9.40
CA GLU A 17 9.97 -7.47 -10.37
C GLU A 17 9.23 -8.10 -11.56
N ILE A 18 9.78 -9.17 -12.15
CA ILE A 18 9.14 -9.91 -13.26
C ILE A 18 7.74 -10.37 -12.87
N ARG A 19 7.61 -11.05 -11.72
CA ARG A 19 6.30 -11.51 -11.21
C ARG A 19 5.35 -10.34 -10.99
N ARG A 20 5.85 -9.20 -10.50
CA ARG A 20 5.05 -8.00 -10.29
C ARG A 20 4.54 -7.42 -11.59
N ILE A 21 5.37 -7.33 -12.63
CA ILE A 21 4.96 -6.85 -13.95
C ILE A 21 3.89 -7.75 -14.54
N LEU A 22 4.10 -9.07 -14.55
CA LEU A 22 3.13 -10.04 -15.07
C LEU A 22 1.79 -9.95 -14.32
N TYR A 23 1.83 -9.83 -12.98
CA TYR A 23 0.63 -9.61 -12.18
C TYR A 23 -0.09 -8.32 -12.58
N SER A 24 0.66 -7.23 -12.78
CA SER A 24 0.09 -5.94 -13.15
C SER A 24 -0.54 -5.95 -14.55
N LEU A 25 0.07 -6.66 -15.50
CA LEU A 25 -0.48 -6.85 -16.85
C LEU A 25 -1.78 -7.65 -16.83
N LYS A 26 -1.86 -8.73 -16.04
CA LYS A 26 -3.10 -9.52 -15.88
C LYS A 26 -4.27 -8.70 -15.33
N LYS A 27 -4.00 -7.62 -14.59
CA LYS A 27 -5.02 -6.75 -13.98
C LYS A 27 -5.16 -5.40 -14.68
N ILE A 28 -4.58 -5.23 -15.88
CA ILE A 28 -4.45 -3.91 -16.50
C ILE A 28 -5.81 -3.25 -16.77
N ASN A 29 -6.82 -4.01 -17.19
CA ASN A 29 -8.16 -3.49 -17.46
C ASN A 29 -8.82 -2.98 -16.17
N TRP A 30 -8.79 -3.79 -15.10
CA TRP A 30 -9.29 -3.38 -13.78
C TRP A 30 -8.61 -2.10 -13.28
N TYR A 31 -7.29 -1.96 -13.49
CA TYR A 31 -6.57 -0.74 -13.12
C TYR A 31 -7.03 0.47 -13.94
N LYS A 32 -7.22 0.30 -15.26
CA LYS A 32 -7.74 1.37 -16.14
C LYS A 32 -9.14 1.82 -15.71
N GLU A 33 -10.05 0.88 -15.50
CA GLU A 33 -11.42 1.14 -15.05
C GLU A 33 -11.46 1.90 -13.72
N ASN A 34 -10.56 1.55 -12.80
CA ASN A 34 -10.43 2.20 -11.49
C ASN A 34 -9.46 3.40 -11.49
N LYS A 35 -9.08 3.91 -12.67
CA LYS A 35 -8.22 5.10 -12.85
C LYS A 35 -6.88 5.02 -12.11
N TYR A 36 -6.35 3.81 -11.92
CA TYR A 36 -5.02 3.61 -11.38
C TYR A 36 -3.97 3.78 -12.47
N TYR A 37 -2.93 4.55 -12.17
CA TYR A 37 -1.71 4.50 -12.95
C TYR A 37 -0.91 3.23 -12.58
N VAL A 38 -0.45 2.50 -13.59
CA VAL A 38 0.39 1.31 -13.45
C VAL A 38 1.78 1.59 -14.04
N ALA A 39 2.82 1.55 -13.23
CA ALA A 39 4.20 1.64 -13.72
C ALA A 39 4.63 0.31 -14.35
N LEU A 40 5.20 0.37 -15.56
CA LEU A 40 5.72 -0.78 -16.29
C LEU A 40 7.16 -0.45 -16.73
N PRO A 41 7.98 -1.45 -17.12
CA PRO A 41 9.30 -1.20 -17.69
C PRO A 41 9.22 -0.24 -18.87
N MET A 42 10.20 0.65 -18.99
CA MET A 42 10.19 1.70 -20.01
C MET A 42 10.15 1.11 -21.41
N GLU A 43 10.95 0.06 -21.61
CA GLU A 43 11.05 -0.64 -22.88
C GLU A 43 9.77 -1.42 -23.22
N LEU A 44 8.88 -1.72 -22.28
CA LEU A 44 7.71 -2.60 -22.53
C LEU A 44 6.78 -2.04 -23.63
N GLY A 45 6.60 -0.72 -23.68
CA GLY A 45 5.79 -0.06 -24.71
C GLY A 45 6.33 -0.24 -26.13
N LEU A 46 7.62 -0.58 -26.28
CA LEU A 46 8.28 -0.77 -27.57
C LEU A 46 8.01 -2.17 -28.17
N PHE A 47 7.59 -3.15 -27.37
CA PHE A 47 7.48 -4.55 -27.80
C PHE A 47 6.04 -5.00 -28.14
N GLY A 48 5.03 -4.16 -27.91
CA GLY A 48 3.63 -4.49 -28.18
C GLY A 48 3.24 -5.89 -27.65
N ASN A 49 2.71 -6.76 -28.52
CA ASN A 49 2.26 -8.11 -28.18
C ASN A 49 3.39 -9.17 -28.13
N LYS A 50 4.66 -8.82 -28.38
CA LYS A 50 5.79 -9.76 -28.49
C LYS A 50 6.64 -9.89 -27.22
N VAL A 51 6.07 -9.62 -26.05
CA VAL A 51 6.81 -9.72 -24.78
C VAL A 51 6.96 -11.18 -24.36
N THR A 52 8.17 -11.71 -24.45
CA THR A 52 8.51 -13.04 -23.91
C THR A 52 9.03 -12.93 -22.47
N GLN A 53 9.04 -14.04 -21.73
CA GLN A 53 9.61 -14.05 -20.38
C GLN A 53 11.11 -13.70 -20.37
N ASN A 54 11.84 -14.06 -21.43
CA ASN A 54 13.25 -13.73 -21.58
C ASN A 54 13.46 -12.23 -21.87
N SER A 55 12.69 -11.64 -22.80
CA SER A 55 12.81 -10.20 -23.05
C SER A 55 12.43 -9.38 -21.82
N LEU A 56 11.39 -9.79 -21.09
CA LEU A 56 11.00 -9.16 -19.82
C LEU A 56 12.11 -9.26 -18.76
N ARG A 57 12.79 -10.41 -18.66
CA ARG A 57 13.91 -10.59 -17.73
C ARG A 57 15.05 -9.63 -18.05
N GLU A 58 15.41 -9.47 -19.32
CA GLU A 58 16.49 -8.57 -19.72
C GLU A 58 16.13 -7.09 -19.46
N MET A 59 14.90 -6.66 -19.76
CA MET A 59 14.42 -5.31 -19.41
C MET A 59 14.55 -5.04 -17.91
N VAL A 60 14.09 -5.98 -17.08
CA VAL A 60 14.17 -5.85 -15.62
C VAL A 60 15.61 -5.81 -15.17
N LYS A 61 16.50 -6.66 -15.69
CA LYS A 61 17.93 -6.66 -15.32
C LYS A 61 18.61 -5.32 -15.63
N LYS A 62 18.29 -4.69 -16.76
CA LYS A 62 18.82 -3.37 -17.11
C LYS A 62 18.44 -2.31 -16.07
N GLU A 63 17.17 -2.28 -15.69
CA GLU A 63 16.63 -1.28 -14.76
C GLU A 63 16.89 -1.61 -13.27
N PHE A 64 17.06 -2.88 -12.92
CA PHE A 64 17.26 -3.34 -11.55
C PHE A 64 18.70 -3.09 -11.09
N LYS A 65 18.87 -2.14 -10.17
CA LYS A 65 20.16 -1.83 -9.54
C LYS A 65 20.08 -2.16 -8.06
N ASN A 66 20.74 -3.24 -7.63
CA ASN A 66 20.63 -3.77 -6.26
C ASN A 66 20.90 -2.70 -5.19
N ASP A 67 21.93 -1.87 -5.38
CA ASP A 67 22.28 -0.79 -4.44
C ASP A 67 21.20 0.28 -4.32
N HIS A 68 20.42 0.52 -5.38
CA HIS A 68 19.28 1.43 -5.30
C HIS A 68 18.21 0.87 -4.36
N TYR A 69 17.83 -0.41 -4.52
CA TYR A 69 16.85 -1.07 -3.64
C TYR A 69 17.36 -1.12 -2.18
N ARG A 70 18.64 -1.44 -1.99
CA ARG A 70 19.29 -1.42 -0.67
C ARG A 70 19.20 -0.04 -0.02
N ARG A 71 19.56 1.03 -0.74
CA ARG A 71 19.47 2.42 -0.23
C ARG A 71 18.03 2.79 0.15
N ILE A 72 17.05 2.47 -0.69
CA ILE A 72 15.64 2.71 -0.39
C ILE A 72 15.20 1.94 0.86
N SER A 73 15.57 0.67 1.00
CA SER A 73 15.22 -0.13 2.18
C SER A 73 15.81 0.43 3.48
N LEU A 74 17.05 0.94 3.45
CA LEU A 74 17.68 1.58 4.60
C LEU A 74 17.01 2.91 4.94
N GLN A 75 16.69 3.73 3.93
CA GLN A 75 15.97 4.99 4.14
C GLN A 75 14.60 4.75 4.76
N LEU A 76 13.83 3.80 4.21
CA LEU A 76 12.52 3.43 4.75
C LEU A 76 12.63 2.86 6.17
N SER A 77 13.67 2.07 6.47
CA SER A 77 13.90 1.57 7.83
C SER A 77 14.12 2.70 8.82
N ARG A 78 14.91 3.72 8.45
CA ARG A 78 15.13 4.92 9.29
C ARG A 78 13.86 5.73 9.47
N SER A 79 13.14 6.01 8.37
CA SER A 79 11.88 6.76 8.43
C SER A 79 10.78 5.99 9.17
N TRP A 80 10.79 4.66 9.12
CA TRP A 80 9.88 3.83 9.91
C TRP A 80 10.15 3.99 11.40
N LYS A 81 11.41 3.92 11.84
CA LYS A 81 11.79 4.13 13.24
C LYS A 81 11.39 5.52 13.75
N THR A 82 11.59 6.57 12.95
CA THR A 82 11.38 7.96 13.40
C THR A 82 9.95 8.48 13.21
N THR A 83 9.22 7.96 12.23
CA THR A 83 7.89 8.46 11.83
C THR A 83 6.85 7.36 11.89
N GLY A 84 7.11 6.21 11.27
CA GLY A 84 6.13 5.13 11.17
C GLY A 84 5.74 4.55 12.53
N GLN A 85 6.71 4.29 13.39
CA GLN A 85 6.46 3.75 14.73
C GLN A 85 5.68 4.69 15.65
N LYS A 86 5.73 6.01 15.41
CA LYS A 86 4.96 6.99 16.20
C LYS A 86 3.45 6.86 16.01
N VAL A 87 3.00 6.22 14.93
CA VAL A 87 1.58 6.02 14.60
C VAL A 87 1.03 4.74 15.26
N ILE A 88 1.90 3.80 15.62
CA ILE A 88 1.52 2.48 16.11
C ILE A 88 0.71 2.55 17.42
N PRO A 89 1.08 3.36 18.44
CA PRO A 89 0.28 3.48 19.65
C PRO A 89 -1.16 3.91 19.37
N ASN A 90 -1.36 4.95 18.55
CA ASN A 90 -2.69 5.45 18.18
C ASN A 90 -3.52 4.37 17.49
N LEU A 91 -2.93 3.60 16.57
CA LEU A 91 -3.63 2.49 15.93
C LEU A 91 -4.03 1.39 16.92
N ILE A 92 -3.17 1.08 17.90
CA ILE A 92 -3.49 0.07 18.92
C ILE A 92 -4.62 0.58 19.83
N GLU A 93 -4.56 1.84 20.26
CA GLU A 93 -5.59 2.51 21.06
C GLU A 93 -6.94 2.53 20.33
N ASP A 94 -6.92 2.79 19.02
CA ASP A 94 -8.10 2.74 18.15
C ASP A 94 -8.57 1.30 17.83
N GLY A 95 -8.00 0.27 18.49
CA GLY A 95 -8.46 -1.11 18.42
C GLY A 95 -7.93 -1.93 17.23
N PHE A 96 -6.94 -1.44 16.48
CA PHE A 96 -6.38 -2.16 15.34
C PHE A 96 -5.48 -3.32 15.79
N LYS A 97 -5.71 -4.50 15.19
CA LYS A 97 -4.91 -5.71 15.47
C LYS A 97 -3.69 -5.79 14.55
N LEU A 98 -2.58 -5.24 15.01
CA LEU A 98 -1.34 -5.17 14.23
C LEU A 98 -0.48 -6.45 14.36
N LYS A 99 0.20 -6.81 13.29
CA LYS A 99 1.21 -7.89 13.29
C LYS A 99 2.55 -7.40 13.85
N LYS A 100 3.33 -8.33 14.42
CA LYS A 100 4.70 -8.05 14.90
C LYS A 100 5.64 -7.61 13.77
N TYR A 101 5.45 -8.15 12.56
CA TYR A 101 6.25 -7.79 11.40
C TYR A 101 5.42 -7.78 10.10
N TYR A 102 5.84 -6.95 9.17
CA TYR A 102 5.30 -6.87 7.80
C TYR A 102 6.41 -7.06 6.77
N TYR A 103 6.16 -7.90 5.77
CA TYR A 103 7.06 -8.08 4.64
C TYR A 103 6.82 -6.99 3.61
N ILE A 104 7.80 -6.11 3.42
CA ILE A 104 7.75 -5.02 2.46
C ILE A 104 8.47 -5.44 1.18
N TYR A 105 7.71 -5.78 0.16
CA TYR A 105 8.24 -6.08 -1.16
C TYR A 105 8.39 -4.78 -1.95
N LEU A 106 9.64 -4.36 -2.15
CA LEU A 106 9.95 -3.16 -2.93
C LEU A 106 9.86 -3.49 -4.42
N THR A 107 9.27 -2.57 -5.18
CA THR A 107 9.12 -2.69 -6.64
C THR A 107 9.27 -1.35 -7.33
N LYS A 108 9.73 -1.35 -8.59
CA LYS A 108 9.61 -0.19 -9.48
C LYS A 108 8.30 -0.18 -10.27
N TYR A 109 7.65 -1.34 -10.37
CA TYR A 109 6.50 -1.57 -11.22
C TYR A 109 5.19 -1.79 -10.45
N GLY A 110 4.08 -1.60 -11.16
CA GLY A 110 2.71 -1.67 -10.66
C GLY A 110 2.21 -0.34 -10.07
N VAL A 111 1.12 -0.42 -9.31
CA VAL A 111 0.52 0.72 -8.58
C VAL A 111 1.36 1.14 -7.36
N GLY A 112 1.03 2.28 -6.75
CA GLY A 112 1.77 2.88 -5.62
C GLY A 112 1.98 1.98 -4.40
N GLY A 113 0.92 1.31 -3.96
CA GLY A 113 0.91 0.38 -2.84
C GLY A 113 -0.11 -0.72 -3.10
N SER A 114 0.10 -1.89 -2.51
CA SER A 114 -0.94 -2.91 -2.37
C SER A 114 -0.59 -3.89 -1.27
N TYR A 115 -1.61 -4.50 -0.67
CA TYR A 115 -1.45 -5.45 0.43
C TYR A 115 -1.90 -6.86 0.04
N HIS A 116 -1.36 -7.86 0.74
CA HIS A 116 -1.78 -9.25 0.65
C HIS A 116 -1.73 -9.86 2.05
N LEU A 117 -2.81 -10.54 2.45
CA LEU A 117 -2.85 -11.23 3.73
C LEU A 117 -1.76 -12.33 3.81
N PRO A 118 -1.24 -12.63 5.02
CA PRO A 118 -1.61 -12.01 6.29
C PRO A 118 -0.86 -10.72 6.62
N ASN A 119 0.30 -10.46 6.02
CA ASN A 119 1.20 -9.36 6.43
C ASN A 119 2.18 -8.90 5.33
N LYS A 120 1.80 -9.05 4.05
CA LYS A 120 2.62 -8.66 2.91
C LYS A 120 2.15 -7.32 2.36
N ILE A 121 3.10 -6.42 2.14
CA ILE A 121 2.90 -5.10 1.53
C ILE A 121 3.82 -5.02 0.33
N ILE A 122 3.29 -4.57 -0.80
CA ILE A 122 4.04 -4.28 -2.02
C ILE A 122 4.08 -2.77 -2.16
N LEU A 123 5.29 -2.22 -2.26
CA LEU A 123 5.51 -0.78 -2.28
C LEU A 123 6.25 -0.38 -3.55
N ASN A 124 5.59 0.42 -4.39
CA ASN A 124 6.24 1.03 -5.54
C ASN A 124 6.94 2.33 -5.13
N PHE A 125 8.27 2.27 -5.03
CA PHE A 125 9.08 3.39 -4.56
C PHE A 125 9.41 4.43 -5.64
N GLN A 126 9.05 4.20 -6.91
CA GLN A 126 9.17 5.20 -7.98
C GLN A 126 8.01 6.19 -8.00
N ARG A 127 6.89 5.85 -7.37
CA ARG A 127 5.64 6.62 -7.46
C ARG A 127 5.63 7.89 -6.61
N ARG A 128 6.39 7.93 -5.52
CA ARG A 128 6.31 9.04 -4.54
C ARG A 128 7.64 9.28 -3.84
N LYS A 129 7.84 10.50 -3.33
CA LYS A 129 8.96 10.84 -2.45
C LYS A 129 8.90 10.01 -1.15
N ASN A 130 10.07 9.74 -0.55
CA ASN A 130 10.22 8.89 0.63
C ASN A 130 9.22 9.13 1.78
N LYS A 131 8.91 10.39 2.13
CA LYS A 131 7.96 10.71 3.21
C LYS A 131 6.55 10.13 2.96
N TYR A 132 6.14 10.04 1.69
CA TYR A 132 4.86 9.47 1.30
C TYR A 132 4.90 7.93 1.18
N LEU A 133 6.09 7.33 1.10
CA LEU A 133 6.24 5.88 1.12
C LEU A 133 5.93 5.30 2.50
N ILE A 134 6.33 5.98 3.58
CA ILE A 134 5.92 5.60 4.95
C ILE A 134 4.41 5.71 5.12
N LYS A 135 3.80 6.80 4.63
CA LYS A 135 2.34 6.94 4.59
C LYS A 135 1.70 5.75 3.88
N THR A 136 2.24 5.35 2.74
CA THR A 136 1.75 4.21 1.96
C THR A 136 1.87 2.92 2.79
N ILE A 137 3.00 2.65 3.44
CA ILE A 137 3.13 1.46 4.30
C ILE A 137 2.06 1.42 5.40
N ILE A 138 1.76 2.55 6.05
CA ILE A 138 0.73 2.62 7.09
C ILE A 138 -0.67 2.39 6.51
N HIS A 139 -0.97 3.00 5.36
CA HIS A 139 -2.21 2.77 4.60
C HIS A 139 -2.43 1.27 4.36
N GLU A 140 -1.41 0.58 3.87
CA GLU A 140 -1.48 -0.87 3.60
C GLU A 140 -1.56 -1.72 4.89
N ILE A 141 -0.94 -1.28 6.01
CA ILE A 141 -1.08 -1.93 7.33
C ILE A 141 -2.53 -1.83 7.83
N ILE A 142 -3.16 -0.67 7.68
CA ILE A 142 -4.56 -0.46 8.08
C ILE A 142 -5.46 -1.37 7.25
N HIS A 143 -5.27 -1.43 5.93
CA HIS A 143 -5.99 -2.39 5.08
C HIS A 143 -5.88 -3.82 5.60
N LEU A 144 -4.65 -4.30 5.86
CA LEU A 144 -4.42 -5.65 6.39
C LEU A 144 -5.17 -5.91 7.71
N SER A 145 -5.28 -4.88 8.55
CA SER A 145 -5.92 -4.97 9.87
C SER A 145 -7.45 -5.06 9.78
N ILE A 146 -8.06 -4.44 8.77
CA ILE A 146 -9.53 -4.37 8.60
C ILE A 146 -10.07 -5.31 7.53
N GLU A 147 -9.22 -5.96 6.73
CA GLU A 147 -9.61 -6.73 5.54
C GLU A 147 -10.69 -7.78 5.83
N LYS A 148 -10.61 -8.48 6.98
CA LYS A 148 -11.65 -9.46 7.36
C LYS A 148 -13.04 -8.83 7.52
N LEU A 149 -13.11 -7.60 8.04
CA LEU A 149 -14.37 -6.86 8.19
C LEU A 149 -14.87 -6.39 6.82
N ILE A 150 -13.97 -5.86 5.98
CA ILE A 150 -14.29 -5.45 4.61
C ILE A 150 -14.92 -6.61 3.82
N GLN A 151 -14.32 -7.81 3.90
CA GLN A 151 -14.84 -9.01 3.25
C GLN A 151 -16.18 -9.45 3.84
N LYS A 152 -16.30 -9.48 5.17
CA LYS A 152 -17.54 -9.85 5.87
C LYS A 152 -18.72 -8.96 5.47
N TYR A 153 -18.51 -7.65 5.41
CA TYR A 153 -19.55 -6.66 5.14
C TYR A 153 -19.63 -6.24 3.66
N LYS A 154 -18.85 -6.89 2.78
CA LYS A 154 -18.82 -6.63 1.32
C LYS A 154 -18.65 -5.14 0.97
N ILE A 155 -17.81 -4.43 1.72
CA ILE A 155 -17.56 -3.01 1.48
C ILE A 155 -16.91 -2.80 0.11
N SER A 156 -17.44 -1.86 -0.65
CA SER A 156 -16.92 -1.55 -1.99
C SER A 156 -15.48 -1.04 -1.95
N HIS A 157 -14.77 -1.20 -3.07
CA HIS A 157 -13.37 -0.80 -3.20
C HIS A 157 -13.15 0.67 -2.79
N TRP A 158 -13.95 1.60 -3.32
CA TRP A 158 -13.78 3.03 -3.04
C TRP A 158 -14.15 3.43 -1.62
N GLN A 159 -15.18 2.80 -1.02
CA GLN A 159 -15.50 3.03 0.39
C GLN A 159 -14.36 2.58 1.30
N LYS A 160 -13.77 1.43 1.01
CA LYS A 160 -12.61 0.89 1.73
C LYS A 160 -11.41 1.84 1.63
N GLU A 161 -11.03 2.26 0.42
CA GLU A 161 -9.90 3.19 0.23
C GLU A 161 -10.14 4.52 0.98
N ARG A 162 -11.36 5.08 0.90
CA ARG A 162 -11.71 6.31 1.61
C ARG A 162 -11.61 6.16 3.13
N LEU A 163 -12.14 5.07 3.67
CA LEU A 163 -12.08 4.79 5.11
C LEU A 163 -10.62 4.71 5.59
N VAL A 164 -9.76 3.98 4.87
CA VAL A 164 -8.33 3.90 5.21
C VAL A 164 -7.66 5.26 5.15
N ASP A 165 -7.92 6.05 4.12
CA ASP A 165 -7.39 7.41 4.01
C ASP A 165 -7.80 8.28 5.21
N LEU A 166 -9.06 8.22 5.66
CA LEU A 166 -9.52 8.96 6.85
C LEU A 166 -8.80 8.51 8.13
N ILE A 167 -8.62 7.20 8.31
CA ILE A 167 -7.87 6.65 9.45
C ILE A 167 -6.44 7.18 9.44
N VAL A 168 -5.73 7.11 8.29
CA VAL A 168 -4.35 7.61 8.16
C VAL A 168 -4.24 9.09 8.56
N LEU A 169 -5.19 9.93 8.13
CA LEU A 169 -5.22 11.35 8.48
C LEU A 169 -5.47 11.57 9.98
N LYS A 170 -6.34 10.75 10.58
CA LYS A 170 -6.67 10.84 12.01
C LYS A 170 -5.48 10.46 12.88
N VAL A 171 -4.79 9.36 12.58
CA VAL A 171 -3.65 8.87 13.38
C VAL A 171 -2.35 9.63 13.12
N TYR A 172 -2.26 10.34 11.99
CA TYR A 172 -1.12 11.21 11.69
C TYR A 172 -1.52 12.50 10.93
N PRO A 173 -2.07 13.52 11.64
CA PRO A 173 -2.62 14.73 11.03
C PRO A 173 -1.62 15.58 10.23
N LYS A 174 -0.31 15.39 10.42
CA LYS A 174 0.73 16.11 9.67
C LYS A 174 0.73 15.75 8.17
N TRP A 175 0.15 14.62 7.78
CA TRP A 175 -0.05 14.29 6.37
C TRP A 175 -1.31 14.95 5.82
N LYS A 176 -1.24 16.26 5.54
CA LYS A 176 -2.38 17.07 5.10
C LYS A 176 -3.01 16.67 3.74
N GLU A 177 -2.30 15.87 2.93
CA GLU A 177 -2.77 15.45 1.61
C GLU A 177 -3.53 14.12 1.70
N VAL A 178 -4.82 14.12 1.40
CA VAL A 178 -5.58 12.90 1.08
C VAL A 178 -5.13 12.39 -0.30
N GLN A 179 -5.19 11.09 -0.57
CA GLN A 179 -5.03 10.66 -1.97
C GLN A 179 -6.08 11.37 -2.83
N LYS A 180 -5.77 11.65 -4.10
CA LYS A 180 -6.80 12.05 -5.07
C LYS A 180 -7.69 10.83 -5.31
N ILE A 181 -8.62 10.58 -4.40
CA ILE A 181 -9.63 9.54 -4.56
C ILE A 181 -10.53 9.99 -5.71
N SER A 182 -10.90 9.07 -6.58
CA SER A 182 -11.77 9.39 -7.72
C SER A 182 -13.12 9.96 -7.30
N GLN A 183 -13.57 9.73 -6.05
CA GLN A 183 -14.88 10.15 -5.54
C GLN A 183 -14.84 10.35 -4.00
N PRO A 184 -15.13 11.56 -3.48
CA PRO A 184 -15.44 11.73 -2.07
C PRO A 184 -16.78 11.03 -1.74
N ASP A 185 -16.77 10.07 -0.82
CA ASP A 185 -17.99 9.39 -0.36
C ASP A 185 -18.48 10.04 0.94
N LYS A 186 -19.51 10.88 0.83
CA LYS A 186 -20.12 11.57 1.98
C LYS A 186 -20.65 10.58 3.03
N LYS A 187 -21.10 9.38 2.63
CA LYS A 187 -21.57 8.34 3.57
C LYS A 187 -20.41 7.88 4.44
N VAL A 188 -19.24 7.60 3.84
CA VAL A 188 -18.02 7.20 4.57
C VAL A 188 -17.59 8.30 5.54
N ASP A 189 -17.51 9.54 5.07
CA ASP A 189 -17.07 10.67 5.88
C ASP A 189 -18.00 10.92 7.09
N ASN A 190 -19.31 10.88 6.88
CA ASN A 190 -20.30 11.06 7.94
C ASN A 190 -20.26 9.92 8.96
N THR A 191 -20.18 8.68 8.47
CA THR A 191 -20.13 7.49 9.33
C THR A 191 -18.84 7.48 10.16
N PHE A 192 -17.71 7.81 9.55
CA PHE A 192 -16.42 7.94 10.23
C PHE A 192 -16.47 8.99 11.33
N ARG A 193 -16.95 10.21 11.03
CA ARG A 193 -17.07 11.29 12.04
C ARG A 193 -17.94 10.89 13.23
N LYS A 194 -19.00 10.11 13.01
CA LYS A 194 -19.95 9.73 14.05
C LYS A 194 -19.46 8.59 14.93
N TYR A 195 -18.68 7.66 14.39
CA TYR A 195 -18.41 6.39 15.07
C TYR A 195 -16.93 6.08 15.33
N TYR A 196 -15.99 6.89 14.83
CA TYR A 196 -14.56 6.69 15.17
C TYR A 196 -14.32 6.86 16.68
N PRO A 197 -13.53 6.00 17.34
CA PRO A 197 -12.62 4.99 16.79
C PRO A 197 -13.19 3.58 16.55
N ASP A 198 -14.50 3.35 16.69
CA ASP A 198 -15.10 2.01 16.48
C ASP A 198 -15.19 1.64 14.99
N VAL A 199 -14.09 1.12 14.44
CA VAL A 199 -13.96 0.74 13.02
C VAL A 199 -14.93 -0.38 12.64
N ASN A 200 -15.23 -1.31 13.56
CA ASN A 200 -16.20 -2.36 13.29
C ASN A 200 -17.60 -1.78 13.08
N LYS A 201 -18.02 -0.86 13.96
CA LYS A 201 -19.29 -0.14 13.82
C LYS A 201 -19.32 0.74 12.58
N ILE A 202 -18.23 1.41 12.23
CA ILE A 202 -18.13 2.17 10.98
C ILE A 202 -18.39 1.25 9.79
N ILE A 203 -17.63 0.15 9.67
CA ILE A 203 -17.76 -0.78 8.55
C ILE A 203 -19.17 -1.40 8.49
N ALA A 204 -19.72 -1.82 9.64
CA ALA A 204 -21.06 -2.39 9.69
C ALA A 204 -22.18 -1.41 9.25
N ARG A 205 -21.96 -0.09 9.40
CA ARG A 205 -22.90 0.95 8.95
C ARG A 205 -22.72 1.37 7.48
N LEU A 206 -21.62 0.96 6.85
CA LEU A 206 -21.36 1.21 5.44
C LEU A 206 -21.96 0.16 4.53
N ALA A 207 -22.08 -1.08 5.01
CA ALA A 207 -22.93 -2.12 4.41
C ALA A 207 -24.37 -1.61 4.22
#